data_AF-A0A533SI48-F1
#
_entry.id   AF-A0A533SI48-F1
#
_cell.length_a   1.000
_cell.length_b   1.000
_cell.length_c   1.000
_cell.angle_alpha   90.00
_cell.angle_beta   90.00
_cell.angle_gamma   90.00
#
_symmetry.space_group_name_H-M   'P 1'
#
loop_
_entity.id
_entity.type
_entity.pdbx_description
1 polymer ?
#
loop_
_entity_poly.entity_id
_entity_poly.type
_entity_poly.pdbx_seq_one_letter_code
_entity_poly.pdbx_strand_id
1 'polypeptide(L)'
;MKRLYFFIGTLVVIGLLFLGGRAIADTKSPQQQQIDSLQQQAASATDPAVAALLQEKIAPLTAAEAARATAQANAPQKSSDLCGLAPAVDPNATAAPTVEVPRGISDWLQPPFSTQDVAVTNQWNDQSDGVWLTAYAGVLGQDPTRGVIIAVDSAGAYYRFELPAGSGAATFTAADGLTVTAETASGQRYKLDMAALTLTGPDGQPITGVRQDAPATLSAGGINCK
;
A
#
# COMPACT_ATOMS: atom_id res chain seq x y z
N MET A 1 31.54 60.48 -6.03
CA MET A 1 31.00 59.16 -6.38
C MET A 1 31.66 57.97 -5.65
N LYS A 2 32.36 58.17 -4.51
CA LYS A 2 32.97 57.06 -3.73
C LYS A 2 32.13 56.58 -2.52
N ARG A 3 31.08 57.32 -2.14
CA ARG A 3 30.24 57.01 -0.96
C ARG A 3 29.04 56.09 -1.24
N LEU A 4 28.70 55.85 -2.51
CA LEU A 4 27.55 55.01 -2.89
C LEU A 4 27.89 53.50 -2.92
N TYR A 5 29.16 53.14 -3.17
CA TYR A 5 29.60 51.74 -3.23
C TYR A 5 29.71 51.06 -1.86
N PHE A 6 29.78 51.83 -0.77
CA PHE A 6 29.90 51.26 0.58
C PHE A 6 28.56 50.73 1.11
N PHE A 7 27.41 51.24 0.65
CA PHE A 7 26.09 50.77 1.11
C PHE A 7 25.63 49.49 0.39
N ILE A 8 26.03 49.29 -0.86
CA ILE A 8 25.64 48.09 -1.64
C ILE A 8 26.44 46.87 -1.17
N GLY A 9 27.72 47.04 -0.79
CA GLY A 9 28.55 45.94 -0.27
C GLY A 9 28.01 45.33 1.04
N THR A 10 27.51 46.16 1.96
CA THR A 10 27.00 45.69 3.26
C THR A 10 25.68 44.94 3.15
N LEU A 11 24.79 45.33 2.21
CA LEU A 11 23.52 44.64 1.98
C LEU A 11 23.72 43.24 1.38
N VAL A 12 24.75 43.04 0.54
CA VAL A 12 25.06 41.73 -0.05
C VAL A 12 25.65 40.76 0.98
N VAL A 13 26.43 41.25 1.95
CA VAL A 13 26.98 40.40 3.03
C VAL A 13 25.89 40.00 4.05
N ILE A 14 24.92 40.88 4.33
CA ILE A 14 23.75 40.52 5.17
C ILE A 14 22.85 39.50 4.45
N GLY A 15 22.66 39.63 3.12
CA GLY A 15 21.90 38.66 2.32
C GLY A 15 22.52 37.25 2.30
N LEU A 16 23.85 37.15 2.22
CA LEU A 16 24.58 35.86 2.20
C LEU A 16 24.57 35.13 3.55
N LEU A 17 24.45 35.84 4.67
CA LEU A 17 24.31 35.22 6.00
C LEU A 17 22.93 34.57 6.23
N PHE A 18 21.88 35.01 5.52
CA PHE A 18 20.56 34.39 5.61
C PHE A 18 20.35 33.18 4.67
N LEU A 19 21.27 32.93 3.73
CA LEU A 19 21.17 31.81 2.78
C LEU A 19 22.00 30.57 3.18
N GLY A 20 22.94 30.69 4.11
CA GLY A 20 23.81 29.59 4.55
C GLY A 20 23.31 28.78 5.76
N GLY A 21 22.19 29.19 6.38
CA GLY A 21 21.70 28.61 7.63
C GLY A 21 20.26 28.12 7.52
N ARG A 22 19.97 27.22 6.57
CA ARG A 22 18.82 26.32 6.78
C ARG A 22 19.22 25.38 7.92
N ALA A 23 19.00 25.87 9.15
CA ALA A 23 18.89 25.02 10.31
C ALA A 23 18.03 23.84 9.89
N ILE A 24 18.57 22.63 10.10
CA ILE A 24 17.78 21.42 10.15
C ILE A 24 16.75 21.75 11.23
N ALA A 25 15.56 22.21 10.82
CA ALA A 25 14.48 22.46 11.74
C ALA A 25 14.26 21.10 12.39
N ASP A 26 14.57 21.01 13.69
CA ASP A 26 14.30 19.85 14.53
C ASP A 26 12.81 19.57 14.41
N THR A 27 12.45 18.77 13.41
CA THR A 27 11.08 18.32 13.22
C THR A 27 10.86 17.32 14.33
N LYS A 28 10.41 17.84 15.48
CA LYS A 28 9.91 17.05 16.60
C LYS A 28 9.09 15.90 16.02
N SER A 29 9.35 14.69 16.51
CA SER A 29 8.58 13.52 16.11
C SER A 29 7.08 13.83 16.34
N PRO A 30 6.16 13.31 15.52
CA PRO A 30 4.72 13.48 15.76
C PRO A 30 4.31 13.07 17.19
N GLN A 31 5.05 12.13 17.78
CA GLN A 31 4.87 11.68 19.16
C GLN A 31 5.34 12.73 20.19
N GLN A 32 6.47 13.39 19.96
CA GLN A 32 6.94 14.50 20.79
C GLN A 32 5.95 15.68 20.75
N GLN A 33 5.39 15.98 19.58
CA GLN A 33 4.34 17.01 19.46
C GLN A 33 3.09 16.66 20.29
N GLN A 34 2.72 15.37 20.33
CA GLN A 34 1.62 14.90 21.16
C GLN A 34 1.92 15.04 22.66
N ILE A 35 3.13 14.69 23.10
CA ILE A 35 3.56 14.86 24.50
C ILE A 35 3.54 16.33 24.88
N ASP A 36 4.08 17.21 24.03
CA ASP A 36 4.08 18.66 24.27
C ASP A 36 2.65 19.21 24.38
N SER A 37 1.72 18.72 23.53
CA SER A 37 0.31 19.14 23.58
C SER A 37 -0.38 18.70 24.88
N LEU A 38 -0.09 17.50 25.38
CA LEU A 38 -0.64 17.00 26.65
C LEU A 38 -0.06 17.77 27.84
N GLN A 39 1.23 18.11 27.79
CA GLN A 39 1.88 18.93 28.81
C GLN A 39 1.27 20.33 28.89
N GLN A 40 1.00 20.97 27.74
CA GLN A 40 0.34 22.26 27.70
C GLN A 40 -1.09 22.19 28.25
N GLN A 41 -1.85 21.14 27.89
CA GLN A 41 -3.18 20.91 28.45
C GLN A 41 -3.14 20.76 29.97
N ALA A 42 -2.20 19.95 30.49
CA ALA A 42 -2.03 19.76 31.92
C ALA A 42 -1.67 21.08 32.65
N ALA A 43 -0.81 21.92 32.05
CA ALA A 43 -0.43 23.22 32.61
C ALA A 43 -1.59 24.24 32.61
N SER A 44 -2.51 24.11 31.65
CA SER A 44 -3.70 24.98 31.53
C SER A 44 -4.91 24.52 32.32
N ALA A 45 -4.88 23.31 32.89
CA ALA A 45 -6.02 22.73 33.59
C ALA A 45 -6.25 23.40 34.96
N THR A 46 -7.44 23.97 35.16
CA THR A 46 -7.83 24.62 36.43
C THR A 46 -8.12 23.61 37.55
N ASP A 47 -8.54 22.40 37.19
CA ASP A 47 -8.82 21.31 38.14
C ASP A 47 -7.55 20.48 38.40
N PRO A 48 -7.07 20.40 39.66
CA PRO A 48 -5.88 19.62 40.01
C PRO A 48 -6.02 18.12 39.73
N ALA A 49 -7.22 17.54 39.79
CA ALA A 49 -7.42 16.12 39.50
C ALA A 49 -7.25 15.81 38.02
N VAL A 50 -7.69 16.71 37.14
CA VAL A 50 -7.51 16.58 35.68
C VAL A 50 -6.04 16.74 35.30
N ALA A 51 -5.34 17.69 35.92
CA ALA A 51 -3.90 17.86 35.73
C ALA A 51 -3.11 16.59 36.12
N ALA A 52 -3.46 15.98 37.27
CA ALA A 52 -2.84 14.74 37.73
C ALA A 52 -3.07 13.56 36.75
N LEU A 53 -4.30 13.40 36.24
CA LEU A 53 -4.60 12.35 35.26
C LEU A 53 -3.85 12.54 33.93
N LEU A 54 -3.69 13.79 33.46
CA LEU A 54 -2.91 14.08 32.26
C LEU A 54 -1.41 13.79 32.47
N GLN A 55 -0.88 14.12 33.65
CA GLN A 55 0.50 13.77 34.02
C GLN A 55 0.72 12.25 34.06
N GLU A 56 -0.24 11.49 34.60
CA GLU A 56 -0.19 10.02 34.61
C GLU A 56 -0.14 9.44 33.18
N LYS A 57 -0.81 10.07 32.20
CA LYS A 57 -0.75 9.67 30.79
C LYS A 57 0.54 10.05 30.08
N ILE A 58 1.20 11.15 30.49
CA ILE A 58 2.46 11.61 29.88
C ILE A 58 3.61 10.66 30.22
N ALA A 59 3.64 10.10 31.43
CA ALA A 59 4.70 9.23 31.91
C ALA A 59 4.99 8.01 30.98
N PRO A 60 4.02 7.16 30.63
CA PRO A 60 4.27 6.01 29.74
C PRO A 60 4.63 6.45 28.32
N LEU A 61 4.08 7.54 27.80
CA LEU A 61 4.42 8.05 26.46
C LEU A 61 5.89 8.50 26.39
N THR A 62 6.34 9.21 27.43
CA THR A 62 7.73 9.68 27.53
C THR A 62 8.70 8.50 27.67
N ALA A 63 8.33 7.50 28.49
CA ALA A 63 9.13 6.28 28.64
C ALA A 63 9.24 5.48 27.33
N ALA A 64 8.14 5.38 26.57
CA ALA A 64 8.13 4.74 25.26
C ALA A 64 9.02 5.47 24.25
N GLU A 65 9.01 6.81 24.23
CA GLU A 65 9.88 7.60 23.36
C GLU A 65 11.36 7.43 23.72
N ALA A 66 11.71 7.46 25.01
CA ALA A 66 13.07 7.19 25.47
C ALA A 66 13.54 5.77 25.10
N ALA A 67 12.66 4.77 25.21
CA ALA A 67 12.95 3.40 24.77
C ALA A 67 13.18 3.32 23.25
N ARG A 68 12.37 4.03 22.45
CA ARG A 68 12.57 4.11 20.98
C ARG A 68 13.87 4.79 20.62
N ALA A 69 14.20 5.91 21.25
CA ALA A 69 15.46 6.61 21.05
C ALA A 69 16.66 5.70 21.41
N THR A 70 16.56 4.96 22.51
CA THR A 70 17.59 3.99 22.91
C THR A 70 17.70 2.83 21.92
N ALA A 71 16.57 2.32 21.41
CA ALA A 71 16.56 1.26 20.40
C ALA A 71 17.12 1.73 19.06
N GLN A 72 16.94 3.00 18.69
CA GLN A 72 17.53 3.59 17.49
C GLN A 72 19.02 3.85 17.65
N ALA A 73 19.46 4.36 18.80
CA ALA A 73 20.87 4.57 19.10
C ALA A 73 21.67 3.26 19.15
N ASN A 74 21.03 2.18 19.63
CA ASN A 74 21.60 0.84 19.67
C ASN A 74 21.09 -0.05 18.53
N ALA A 75 20.48 0.52 17.49
CA ALA A 75 20.06 -0.27 16.35
C ALA A 75 21.32 -0.94 15.79
N PRO A 76 21.35 -2.27 15.66
CA PRO A 76 22.47 -2.95 15.03
C PRO A 76 22.74 -2.26 13.70
N GLN A 77 23.97 -1.81 13.49
CA GLN A 77 24.36 -1.30 12.18
C GLN A 77 24.09 -2.44 11.21
N LYS A 78 23.03 -2.30 10.39
CA LYS A 78 22.77 -3.25 9.33
C LYS A 78 24.07 -3.39 8.57
N SER A 79 24.64 -4.60 8.56
CA SER A 79 25.85 -4.87 7.81
C SER A 79 25.66 -4.31 6.41
N SER A 80 26.59 -3.47 5.96
CA SER A 80 26.61 -3.01 4.57
C SER A 80 26.77 -4.18 3.61
N ASP A 81 27.25 -5.33 4.11
CA ASP A 81 27.20 -6.63 3.45
C ASP A 81 25.81 -7.27 3.60
N LEU A 82 24.83 -6.67 2.94
CA LEU A 82 23.54 -7.32 2.70
C LEU A 82 23.71 -8.64 1.91
N CYS A 83 24.81 -8.74 1.16
CA CYS A 83 25.17 -9.93 0.38
C CYS A 83 25.84 -11.03 1.21
N GLY A 84 26.52 -10.68 2.30
CA GLY A 84 27.16 -11.65 3.21
C GLY A 84 26.20 -12.38 4.15
N LEU A 85 24.95 -11.91 4.24
CA LEU A 85 23.87 -12.53 5.02
C LEU A 85 22.92 -13.35 4.15
N ALA A 86 23.12 -13.39 2.82
CA ALA A 86 22.46 -14.38 2.00
C ALA A 86 22.89 -15.76 2.55
N PRO A 87 21.95 -16.62 2.97
CA PRO A 87 22.30 -17.98 3.38
C PRO A 87 23.14 -18.58 2.27
N ALA A 88 24.30 -19.14 2.63
CA ALA A 88 25.06 -19.92 1.67
C ALA A 88 24.09 -20.91 1.03
N VAL A 89 24.00 -20.92 -0.30
CA VAL A 89 23.10 -21.82 -1.03
C VAL A 89 23.54 -23.23 -0.66
N ASP A 90 22.80 -23.87 0.25
CA ASP A 90 23.08 -25.23 0.64
C ASP A 90 22.75 -26.11 -0.58
N PRO A 91 23.74 -26.77 -1.19
CA PRO A 91 23.50 -27.63 -2.35
C PRO A 91 22.57 -28.82 -2.02
N ASN A 92 22.33 -29.08 -0.73
CA ASN A 92 21.39 -30.08 -0.24
C ASN A 92 20.09 -29.48 0.32
N ALA A 93 19.85 -28.17 0.16
CA ALA A 93 18.58 -27.57 0.56
C ALA A 93 17.43 -28.30 -0.16
N THR A 94 16.51 -28.85 0.62
CA THR A 94 15.24 -29.34 0.08
C THR A 94 14.57 -28.20 -0.67
N ALA A 95 14.24 -28.42 -1.94
CA ALA A 95 13.51 -27.43 -2.73
C ALA A 95 12.31 -26.94 -1.92
N ALA A 96 12.16 -25.61 -1.82
CA ALA A 96 11.03 -25.03 -1.13
C ALA A 96 9.74 -25.64 -1.72
N PRO A 97 8.76 -26.02 -0.89
CA PRO A 97 7.53 -26.58 -1.39
C PRO A 97 6.92 -25.60 -2.39
N THR A 98 6.76 -26.03 -3.65
CA THR A 98 6.00 -25.29 -4.64
C THR A 98 4.57 -25.20 -4.13
N VAL A 99 4.17 -24.00 -3.74
CA VAL A 99 2.77 -23.73 -3.41
C VAL A 99 1.97 -23.92 -4.70
N GLU A 100 1.22 -25.02 -4.78
CA GLU A 100 0.35 -25.28 -5.90
C GLU A 100 -0.81 -24.28 -5.86
N VAL A 101 -0.89 -23.41 -6.87
CA VAL A 101 -1.99 -22.47 -7.02
C VAL A 101 -3.22 -23.26 -7.50
N PRO A 102 -4.33 -23.30 -6.75
CA PRO A 102 -5.50 -24.06 -7.16
C PRO A 102 -6.07 -23.49 -8.45
N ARG A 103 -6.32 -24.36 -9.42
CA ARG A 103 -7.05 -24.03 -10.65
C ARG A 103 -8.54 -23.91 -10.38
N GLY A 104 -9.22 -23.09 -11.16
CA GLY A 104 -10.65 -22.81 -11.05
C GLY A 104 -10.97 -21.69 -10.06
N ILE A 105 -12.22 -21.66 -9.61
CA ILE A 105 -12.74 -20.67 -8.67
C ILE A 105 -12.33 -21.07 -7.25
N SER A 106 -11.78 -20.13 -6.49
CA SER A 106 -11.36 -20.35 -5.10
C SER A 106 -11.62 -19.12 -4.23
N ASP A 107 -11.90 -19.37 -2.95
CA ASP A 107 -12.04 -18.34 -1.91
C ASP A 107 -10.71 -18.05 -1.20
N TRP A 108 -9.62 -18.71 -1.63
CA TRP A 108 -8.30 -18.55 -1.02
C TRP A 108 -7.70 -17.21 -1.45
N LEU A 109 -7.88 -16.20 -0.60
CA LEU A 109 -7.62 -14.81 -0.95
C LEU A 109 -6.53 -14.19 -0.07
N GLN A 110 -5.39 -13.91 -0.70
CA GLN A 110 -4.56 -12.77 -0.32
C GLN A 110 -4.30 -11.95 -1.59
N PRO A 111 -5.31 -11.21 -2.08
CA PRO A 111 -5.15 -10.43 -3.31
C PRO A 111 -4.09 -9.35 -3.13
N PRO A 112 -3.40 -8.93 -4.20
CA PRO A 112 -2.37 -7.90 -4.13
C PRO A 112 -2.97 -6.47 -4.03
N PHE A 113 -4.22 -6.33 -3.60
CA PHE A 113 -4.94 -5.06 -3.53
C PHE A 113 -5.20 -4.66 -2.08
N SER A 114 -5.18 -3.36 -1.81
CA SER A 114 -5.68 -2.82 -0.54
C SER A 114 -7.20 -3.01 -0.46
N THR A 115 -7.71 -3.39 0.70
CA THR A 115 -9.16 -3.48 0.94
C THR A 115 -9.87 -2.12 0.84
N GLN A 116 -9.12 -1.01 0.94
CA GLN A 116 -9.62 0.35 0.70
C GLN A 116 -9.89 0.62 -0.79
N ASP A 117 -9.23 -0.12 -1.69
CA ASP A 117 -9.40 0.00 -3.13
C ASP A 117 -10.39 -1.02 -3.66
N VAL A 118 -10.25 -2.28 -3.24
CA VAL A 118 -11.10 -3.41 -3.65
C VAL A 118 -11.23 -4.40 -2.50
N ALA A 119 -12.46 -4.73 -2.14
CA ALA A 119 -12.72 -5.89 -1.29
C ALA A 119 -13.06 -7.09 -2.19
N VAL A 120 -12.11 -8.00 -2.35
CA VAL A 120 -12.25 -9.19 -3.22
C VAL A 120 -13.10 -10.25 -2.50
N THR A 121 -14.06 -10.83 -3.22
CA THR A 121 -14.96 -11.88 -2.74
C THR A 121 -14.46 -13.28 -3.07
N ASN A 122 -14.01 -13.50 -4.31
CA ASN A 122 -13.33 -14.72 -4.72
C ASN A 122 -12.39 -14.46 -5.90
N GLN A 123 -11.63 -15.49 -6.28
CA GLN A 123 -10.72 -15.44 -7.42
C GLN A 123 -10.91 -16.65 -8.32
N TRP A 124 -10.50 -16.51 -9.57
CA TRP A 124 -10.36 -17.58 -10.53
C TRP A 124 -8.92 -17.64 -11.02
N ASN A 125 -8.35 -18.84 -11.12
CA ASN A 125 -7.03 -19.07 -11.70
C ASN A 125 -7.10 -20.18 -12.74
N ASP A 126 -6.38 -20.03 -13.85
CA ASP A 126 -6.16 -21.13 -14.77
C ASP A 126 -4.85 -20.95 -15.55
N GLN A 127 -4.43 -21.98 -16.27
CA GLN A 127 -3.26 -21.95 -17.11
C GLN A 127 -3.65 -22.08 -18.58
N SER A 128 -3.14 -21.18 -19.41
CA SER A 128 -3.29 -21.20 -20.87
C SER A 128 -1.91 -21.07 -21.50
N ASP A 129 -1.56 -22.02 -22.38
CA ASP A 129 -0.25 -22.05 -23.06
C ASP A 129 0.95 -21.94 -22.11
N GLY A 130 0.85 -22.55 -20.93
CA GLY A 130 1.89 -22.52 -19.90
C GLY A 130 1.91 -21.24 -19.05
N VAL A 131 1.10 -20.23 -19.37
CA VAL A 131 1.01 -18.98 -18.62
C VAL A 131 -0.16 -19.02 -17.66
N TRP A 132 0.07 -18.55 -16.44
CA TRP A 132 -0.98 -18.38 -15.43
C TRP A 132 -1.80 -17.14 -15.71
N LEU A 133 -3.12 -17.32 -15.72
CA LEU A 133 -4.11 -16.26 -15.81
C LEU A 133 -4.89 -16.23 -14.50
N THR A 134 -5.20 -15.02 -14.04
CA THR A 134 -5.94 -14.81 -12.80
C THR A 134 -7.01 -13.75 -13.01
N ALA A 135 -8.16 -13.96 -12.39
CA ALA A 135 -9.19 -12.94 -12.28
C ALA A 135 -9.68 -12.85 -10.83
N TYR A 136 -10.11 -11.67 -10.43
CA TYR A 136 -10.65 -11.37 -9.11
C TYR A 136 -12.05 -10.76 -9.29
N ALA A 137 -13.00 -11.16 -8.44
CA ALA A 137 -14.32 -10.56 -8.38
C ALA A 137 -14.56 -10.02 -6.97
N GLY A 138 -15.21 -8.86 -6.89
CA GLY A 138 -15.55 -8.27 -5.60
C GLY A 138 -16.30 -6.96 -5.73
N VAL A 139 -16.00 -6.03 -4.84
CA VAL A 139 -16.65 -4.71 -4.76
C VAL A 139 -15.61 -3.59 -4.64
N LEU A 140 -15.94 -2.42 -5.17
CA LEU A 140 -15.07 -1.24 -5.06
C LEU A 140 -15.03 -0.74 -3.61
N GLY A 141 -13.84 -0.51 -3.05
CA GLY A 141 -13.69 -0.11 -1.65
C GLY A 141 -14.30 1.27 -1.33
N GLN A 142 -14.22 2.20 -2.28
CA GLN A 142 -14.77 3.56 -2.15
C GLN A 142 -16.27 3.66 -2.49
N ASP A 143 -16.81 2.66 -3.18
CA ASP A 143 -18.23 2.60 -3.58
C ASP A 143 -18.75 1.15 -3.46
N PRO A 144 -19.21 0.73 -2.27
CA PRO A 144 -19.67 -0.64 -2.04
C PRO A 144 -20.95 -1.00 -2.82
N THR A 145 -21.58 -0.04 -3.48
CA THR A 145 -22.75 -0.30 -4.34
C THR A 145 -22.35 -0.79 -5.74
N ARG A 146 -21.05 -0.74 -6.06
CA ARG A 146 -20.49 -1.05 -7.38
C ARG A 146 -19.59 -2.27 -7.32
N GLY A 147 -19.95 -3.29 -8.09
CA GLY A 147 -19.13 -4.48 -8.27
C GLY A 147 -17.91 -4.19 -9.13
N VAL A 148 -16.87 -4.99 -8.95
CA VAL A 148 -15.65 -4.89 -9.76
C VAL A 148 -15.14 -6.28 -10.12
N ILE A 149 -14.64 -6.40 -11.34
CA ILE A 149 -13.90 -7.56 -11.83
C ILE A 149 -12.53 -7.07 -12.27
N ILE A 150 -11.47 -7.78 -11.88
CA ILE A 150 -10.09 -7.46 -12.29
C ILE A 150 -9.49 -8.69 -12.95
N ALA A 151 -9.07 -8.58 -14.20
CA ALA A 151 -8.38 -9.62 -14.94
C ALA A 151 -6.87 -9.30 -15.02
N VAL A 152 -6.03 -10.32 -14.93
CA VAL A 152 -4.59 -10.22 -15.12
C VAL A 152 -4.22 -10.98 -16.38
N ASP A 153 -3.61 -10.29 -17.34
CA ASP A 153 -3.17 -10.91 -18.59
C ASP A 153 -1.85 -11.68 -18.43
N SER A 154 -1.42 -12.34 -19.51
CA SER A 154 -0.18 -13.12 -19.54
C SER A 154 1.10 -12.30 -19.35
N ALA A 155 1.03 -10.98 -19.53
CA ALA A 155 2.12 -10.05 -19.26
C ALA A 155 2.07 -9.47 -17.84
N GLY A 156 1.08 -9.86 -17.02
CA GLY A 156 0.87 -9.34 -15.68
C GLY A 156 0.20 -7.95 -15.65
N ALA A 157 -0.37 -7.48 -16.76
CA ALA A 157 -1.13 -6.24 -16.79
C ALA A 157 -2.54 -6.46 -16.22
N TYR A 158 -3.01 -5.49 -15.44
CA TYR A 158 -4.30 -5.54 -14.78
C TYR A 158 -5.34 -4.80 -15.61
N TYR A 159 -6.51 -5.39 -15.79
CA TYR A 159 -7.66 -4.79 -16.44
C TYR A 159 -8.82 -4.75 -15.46
N ARG A 160 -9.23 -3.55 -15.08
CA ARG A 160 -10.35 -3.33 -14.17
C ARG A 160 -11.63 -3.06 -14.93
N PHE A 161 -12.65 -3.84 -14.66
CA PHE A 161 -14.00 -3.67 -15.15
C PHE A 161 -14.88 -3.23 -13.98
N GLU A 162 -15.33 -1.98 -14.03
CA GLU A 162 -16.33 -1.48 -13.08
C GLU A 162 -17.72 -1.81 -13.58
N LEU A 163 -18.52 -2.43 -12.73
CA LEU A 163 -19.91 -2.76 -13.06
C LEU A 163 -20.81 -1.54 -12.86
N PRO A 164 -22.03 -1.52 -13.42
CA PRO A 164 -22.98 -0.43 -13.17
C PRO A 164 -23.26 -0.22 -11.68
N ALA A 165 -23.52 1.03 -11.28
CA ALA A 165 -23.91 1.34 -9.92
C ALA A 165 -25.17 0.57 -9.51
N GLY A 166 -25.19 0.05 -8.28
CA GLY A 166 -26.27 -0.80 -7.76
C GLY A 166 -26.13 -2.29 -8.07
N SER A 167 -25.08 -2.71 -8.79
CA SER A 167 -24.82 -4.15 -8.99
C SER A 167 -24.50 -4.87 -7.68
N GLY A 168 -23.87 -4.17 -6.73
CA GLY A 168 -23.25 -4.75 -5.54
C GLY A 168 -22.04 -5.63 -5.87
N ALA A 169 -21.53 -6.36 -4.86
CA ALA A 169 -20.35 -7.21 -5.00
C ALA A 169 -20.54 -8.28 -6.09
N ALA A 170 -19.48 -8.52 -6.86
CA ALA A 170 -19.40 -9.59 -7.86
C ALA A 170 -18.72 -10.84 -7.29
N THR A 171 -19.18 -12.01 -7.71
CA THR A 171 -18.63 -13.31 -7.33
C THR A 171 -18.57 -14.20 -8.56
N PHE A 172 -17.45 -14.89 -8.80
CA PHE A 172 -17.40 -15.92 -9.84
C PHE A 172 -18.21 -17.14 -9.41
N THR A 173 -19.12 -17.61 -10.26
CA THR A 173 -20.04 -18.72 -9.95
C THR A 173 -19.86 -19.94 -10.85
N ALA A 174 -19.27 -19.77 -12.04
CA ALA A 174 -18.94 -20.87 -12.94
C ALA A 174 -17.75 -20.51 -13.82
N ALA A 175 -17.04 -21.53 -14.31
CA ALA A 175 -15.97 -21.39 -15.30
C ALA A 175 -16.09 -22.51 -16.33
N ASP A 176 -15.92 -22.16 -17.60
CA ASP A 176 -15.83 -23.07 -18.74
C ASP A 176 -14.60 -22.69 -19.57
N GLY A 177 -13.49 -23.38 -19.29
CA GLY A 177 -12.17 -22.98 -19.77
C GLY A 177 -11.82 -21.55 -19.37
N LEU A 178 -11.50 -20.71 -20.36
CA LEU A 178 -11.14 -19.30 -20.19
C LEU A 178 -12.35 -18.35 -20.09
N THR A 179 -13.57 -18.87 -20.12
CA THR A 179 -14.78 -18.08 -19.90
C THR A 179 -15.24 -18.23 -18.46
N VAL A 180 -15.25 -17.12 -17.72
CA VAL A 180 -15.68 -17.09 -16.31
C VAL A 180 -17.02 -16.36 -16.21
N THR A 181 -17.98 -16.97 -15.53
CA THR A 181 -19.27 -16.34 -15.23
C THR A 181 -19.21 -15.71 -13.84
N ALA A 182 -19.54 -14.42 -13.77
CA ALA A 182 -19.71 -13.70 -12.52
C ALA A 182 -21.20 -13.38 -12.29
N GLU A 183 -21.65 -13.51 -11.05
CA GLU A 183 -22.96 -13.07 -10.59
C GLU A 183 -22.77 -11.98 -9.53
N THR A 184 -23.59 -10.93 -9.60
CA THR A 184 -23.53 -9.82 -8.65
C THR A 184 -24.58 -9.99 -7.55
N ALA A 185 -24.44 -9.27 -6.43
CA ALA A 185 -25.43 -9.28 -5.35
C ALA A 185 -26.85 -8.89 -5.80
N SER A 186 -26.97 -8.11 -6.89
CA SER A 186 -28.26 -7.78 -7.53
C SER A 186 -28.87 -8.90 -8.40
N GLY A 187 -28.16 -10.01 -8.59
CA GLY A 187 -28.56 -11.14 -9.45
C GLY A 187 -28.21 -11.00 -10.93
N GLN A 188 -27.54 -9.90 -11.32
CA GLN A 188 -27.07 -9.73 -12.70
C GLN A 188 -25.89 -10.64 -13.00
N ARG A 189 -25.85 -11.19 -14.22
CA ARG A 189 -24.78 -12.09 -14.70
C ARG A 189 -23.92 -11.44 -15.75
N TYR A 190 -22.62 -11.69 -15.64
CA TYR A 190 -21.58 -11.18 -16.51
C TYR A 190 -20.70 -12.34 -16.98
N LYS A 191 -20.15 -12.22 -18.18
CA LYS A 191 -19.20 -13.21 -18.73
C LYS A 191 -17.88 -12.54 -19.04
N LEU A 192 -16.81 -13.02 -18.41
CA LEU A 192 -15.44 -12.61 -18.65
C LEU A 192 -14.78 -13.63 -19.57
N ASP A 193 -14.39 -13.21 -20.77
CA ASP A 193 -13.49 -13.98 -21.63
C ASP A 193 -12.06 -13.56 -21.31
N MET A 194 -11.28 -14.47 -20.71
CA MET A 194 -9.90 -14.20 -20.31
C MET A 194 -8.92 -14.19 -21.48
N ALA A 195 -9.24 -14.84 -22.61
CA ALA A 195 -8.40 -14.80 -23.80
C ALA A 195 -8.53 -13.45 -24.52
N ALA A 196 -9.75 -12.93 -24.60
CA ALA A 196 -10.04 -11.64 -25.23
C ALA A 196 -9.97 -10.45 -24.25
N LEU A 197 -9.82 -10.70 -22.95
CA LEU A 197 -9.92 -9.72 -21.85
C LEU A 197 -11.15 -8.82 -22.01
N THR A 198 -12.27 -9.44 -22.33
CA THR A 198 -13.54 -8.75 -22.59
C THR A 198 -14.58 -9.20 -21.59
N LEU A 199 -15.19 -8.23 -20.90
CA LEU A 199 -16.33 -8.48 -20.03
C LEU A 199 -17.61 -8.17 -20.79
N THR A 200 -18.56 -9.10 -20.80
CA THR A 200 -19.88 -8.93 -21.43
C THR A 200 -20.96 -8.82 -20.35
N GLY A 201 -21.77 -7.77 -20.44
CA GLY A 201 -22.89 -7.50 -19.55
C GLY A 201 -24.11 -8.41 -19.77
N PRO A 202 -25.14 -8.29 -18.91
CA PRO A 202 -26.37 -9.07 -19.01
C PRO A 202 -27.19 -8.77 -20.28
N ASP A 203 -26.99 -7.61 -20.89
CA ASP A 203 -27.56 -7.17 -22.16
C ASP A 203 -26.76 -7.63 -23.40
N GLY A 204 -25.67 -8.36 -23.19
CA GLY A 204 -24.76 -8.79 -24.24
C GLY A 204 -23.80 -7.71 -24.73
N GLN A 205 -23.80 -6.51 -24.12
CA GLN A 205 -22.87 -5.44 -24.50
C GLN A 205 -21.51 -5.60 -23.82
N PRO A 206 -20.41 -5.29 -24.51
CA PRO A 206 -19.09 -5.30 -23.89
C PRO A 206 -18.94 -4.13 -22.90
N ILE A 207 -18.29 -4.41 -21.77
CA ILE A 207 -17.89 -3.43 -20.76
C ILE A 207 -16.40 -3.18 -20.94
N THR A 208 -16.03 -1.92 -21.13
CA THR A 208 -14.64 -1.52 -21.33
C THR A 208 -13.86 -1.65 -20.04
N GLY A 209 -12.82 -2.49 -20.07
CA GLY A 209 -11.83 -2.56 -19.00
C GLY A 209 -10.85 -1.39 -19.06
N VAL A 210 -10.50 -0.83 -17.91
CA VAL A 210 -9.43 0.16 -17.80
C VAL A 210 -8.15 -0.57 -17.42
N ARG A 211 -7.11 -0.41 -18.24
CA ARG A 211 -5.77 -0.95 -17.92
C ARG A 211 -5.20 -0.19 -16.72
N GLN A 212 -4.69 -0.93 -15.75
CA GLN A 212 -4.02 -0.41 -14.55
C GLN A 212 -2.61 -0.96 -14.48
N ASP A 213 -1.70 -0.15 -13.93
CA ASP A 213 -0.39 -0.64 -13.55
C ASP A 213 -0.55 -1.69 -12.44
N ALA A 214 0.35 -2.67 -12.43
CA ALA A 214 0.40 -3.62 -11.33
C ALA A 214 0.50 -2.84 -10.00
N PRO A 215 -0.26 -3.24 -8.96
CA PRO A 215 -0.06 -2.65 -7.64
C PRO A 215 1.43 -2.78 -7.33
N ALA A 216 2.02 -1.71 -6.79
CA ALA A 216 3.43 -1.70 -6.43
C ALA A 216 3.65 -2.90 -5.50
N THR A 217 4.17 -3.99 -6.07
CA THR A 217 4.54 -5.14 -5.28
C THR A 217 5.56 -4.58 -4.31
N LEU A 218 5.41 -4.89 -3.02
CA LEU A 218 6.52 -4.82 -2.11
C LEU A 218 7.51 -5.83 -2.66
N SER A 219 8.27 -5.41 -3.68
CA SER A 219 9.42 -6.13 -4.18
C SER A 219 10.24 -6.30 -2.94
N ALA A 220 10.23 -7.51 -2.37
CA ALA A 220 11.04 -7.87 -1.24
C ALA A 220 12.44 -7.52 -1.69
N GLY A 221 12.96 -6.37 -1.23
CA GLY A 221 13.97 -5.60 -1.94
C GLY A 221 15.08 -6.53 -2.38
N GLY A 222 15.06 -6.91 -3.66
CA GLY A 222 16.00 -7.86 -4.21
C GLY A 222 17.32 -7.13 -4.24
N ILE A 223 18.08 -7.25 -3.16
CA ILE A 223 19.40 -6.66 -3.07
C ILE A 223 20.21 -7.39 -4.14
N ASN A 224 20.51 -6.66 -5.21
CA ASN A 224 21.19 -7.20 -6.37
C ASN A 224 22.67 -7.33 -6.00
N CYS A 225 23.01 -8.45 -5.38
CA CYS A 225 24.36 -8.84 -5.03
C CYS A 225 25.05 -9.40 -6.28
N LYS A 226 25.71 -8.53 -7.04
CA LYS A 226 26.61 -8.93 -8.13
C LYS A 226 28.03 -9.12 -7.61
#